data_AF-A0A0F9IFZ4-F1
#
_entry.id   AF-A0A0F9IFZ4-F1
#
_cell.length_a   1.000
_cell.length_b   1.000
_cell.length_c   1.000
_cell.angle_alpha   90.00
_cell.angle_beta   90.00
_cell.angle_gamma   90.00
#
_symmetry.space_group_name_H-M   'P 1'
#
loop_
_entity.id
_entity.type
_entity.pdbx_description
1 polymer ?
#
loop_
_entity_poly.entity_id
_entity_poly.type
_entity_poly.pdbx_seq_one_letter_code
_entity_poly.pdbx_strand_id
1 'polypeptide(L)'
;MATQNPVEQEGTYPLPEAQVDRFMLKTVIDYPKMNEEQLIMRQNFMGAYETVNAVVSIEQILSAQKAVREVYMDEKIEKYILDLVFATRYPEKYNLEDLKPLISFGASPRGSINLGIAAKCFAFIKRRGYVVPEDVRAVVHDVLRHRIGITYEAEAENITSEEIINKIVNEIEVP
;
A
#
# COMPACT_ATOMS: atom_id res chain seq x y z
N MET A 1 -11.33 3.73 8.90
CA MET A 1 -11.35 2.99 7.62
C MET A 1 -12.42 3.63 6.75
N ALA A 2 -12.15 3.87 5.47
CA ALA A 2 -13.15 4.28 4.49
C ALA A 2 -13.27 3.16 3.45
N THR A 3 -14.48 2.89 2.96
CA THR A 3 -14.77 1.85 1.97
C THR A 3 -15.45 2.48 0.77
N GLN A 4 -15.13 2.00 -0.42
CA GLN A 4 -15.77 2.42 -1.67
C GLN A 4 -16.23 1.17 -2.41
N ASN A 5 -17.50 1.12 -2.79
CA ASN A 5 -18.02 0.05 -3.61
C ASN A 5 -17.86 0.44 -5.10
N PRO A 6 -17.05 -0.29 -5.89
CA PRO A 6 -16.74 0.08 -7.27
C PRO A 6 -17.94 -0.04 -8.22
N VAL A 7 -18.98 -0.80 -7.86
CA VAL A 7 -20.17 -1.04 -8.71
C VAL A 7 -21.39 -0.20 -8.31
N GLU A 8 -21.20 0.81 -7.46
CA GLU A 8 -22.29 1.65 -6.96
C GLU A 8 -22.73 2.67 -8.03
N GLN A 9 -23.95 2.50 -8.56
CA GLN A 9 -24.49 3.32 -9.66
C GLN A 9 -25.21 4.59 -9.17
N GLU A 10 -25.49 4.71 -7.87
CA GLU A 10 -26.14 5.89 -7.30
C GLU A 10 -25.11 6.92 -6.83
N GLY A 11 -24.90 7.97 -7.64
CA GLY A 11 -24.51 9.32 -7.19
C GLY A 11 -23.22 9.50 -6.37
N THR A 12 -22.33 8.51 -6.29
CA THR A 12 -21.06 8.66 -5.57
C THR A 12 -20.01 9.27 -6.51
N TYR A 13 -19.66 10.52 -6.27
CA TYR A 13 -18.51 11.14 -6.91
C TYR A 13 -17.24 10.47 -6.37
N PRO A 14 -16.35 9.95 -7.24
CA PRO A 14 -15.08 9.41 -6.78
C PRO A 14 -14.32 10.49 -6.00
N LEU A 15 -13.63 10.08 -4.94
CA LEU A 15 -12.81 11.00 -4.17
C LEU A 15 -11.72 11.58 -5.09
N PRO A 16 -11.52 12.90 -5.11
CA PRO A 16 -10.42 13.51 -5.82
C PRO A 16 -9.08 12.94 -5.35
N GLU A 17 -8.10 12.88 -6.23
CA GLU A 17 -6.78 12.26 -6.00
C GLU A 17 -6.08 12.89 -4.79
N ALA A 18 -6.18 14.20 -4.63
CA ALA A 18 -5.65 14.94 -3.48
C ALA A 18 -6.28 14.51 -2.13
N GLN A 19 -7.51 13.98 -2.14
CA GLN A 19 -8.15 13.39 -0.97
C GLN A 19 -7.73 11.94 -0.77
N VAL A 20 -7.57 11.17 -1.85
CA VAL A 20 -7.13 9.77 -1.79
C VAL A 20 -5.68 9.67 -1.28
N ASP A 21 -4.81 10.62 -1.63
CA ASP A 21 -3.41 10.68 -1.14
C ASP A 21 -3.31 10.83 0.39
N ARG A 22 -4.40 11.22 1.06
CA ARG A 22 -4.47 11.30 2.53
C ARG A 22 -4.58 9.93 3.22
N PHE A 23 -5.00 8.91 2.49
CA PHE A 23 -5.05 7.55 3.02
C PHE A 23 -3.67 6.92 2.95
N MET A 24 -3.20 6.35 4.07
CA MET A 24 -1.89 5.68 4.14
C MET A 24 -1.82 4.53 3.13
N LEU A 25 -2.86 3.69 3.09
CA LEU A 25 -2.96 2.50 2.26
C LEU A 25 -4.27 2.52 1.46
N LYS A 26 -4.24 1.96 0.24
CA LYS A 26 -5.42 1.51 -0.51
C LYS A 26 -5.30 -0.01 -0.67
N THR A 27 -6.16 -0.73 0.03
CA THR A 27 -6.24 -2.20 -0.06
C THR A 27 -7.35 -2.59 -1.03
N VAL A 28 -7.03 -3.45 -1.99
CA VAL A 28 -8.02 -4.04 -2.90
C VAL A 28 -8.52 -5.33 -2.25
N ILE A 29 -9.84 -5.42 -2.06
CA ILE A 29 -10.50 -6.59 -1.49
C ILE A 29 -11.17 -7.33 -2.64
N ASP A 30 -10.78 -8.58 -2.83
CA ASP A 30 -11.41 -9.50 -3.78
C ASP A 30 -12.35 -10.45 -3.02
N TYR A 31 -13.14 -11.23 -3.76
CA TYR A 31 -14.00 -12.25 -3.19
C TYR A 31 -13.19 -13.35 -2.47
N PRO A 32 -13.72 -13.93 -1.38
CA PRO A 32 -13.09 -15.05 -0.69
C PRO A 32 -13.00 -16.28 -1.61
N LYS A 33 -12.05 -17.16 -1.33
CA LYS A 33 -11.99 -18.46 -2.02
C LYS A 33 -13.18 -19.32 -1.62
N MET A 34 -13.58 -20.26 -2.48
CA MET A 34 -14.71 -21.17 -2.23
C MET A 34 -14.69 -21.84 -0.85
N ASN A 35 -13.53 -22.28 -0.36
CA ASN A 35 -13.41 -22.91 0.97
C ASN A 35 -13.59 -21.91 2.12
N GLU A 36 -13.12 -20.68 1.95
CA GLU A 36 -13.29 -19.59 2.92
C GLU A 36 -14.76 -19.16 2.95
N GLU A 37 -15.39 -19.04 1.79
CA GLU A 37 -16.80 -18.70 1.66
C GLU A 37 -17.71 -19.80 2.25
N GLN A 38 -17.36 -21.07 2.07
CA GLN A 38 -18.06 -22.18 2.71
C GLN A 38 -17.97 -22.09 4.25
N LEU A 39 -16.81 -21.71 4.80
CA LEU A 39 -16.63 -21.51 6.23
C LEU A 39 -17.48 -20.35 6.73
N ILE A 40 -17.47 -19.21 6.02
CA ILE A 40 -18.29 -18.03 6.34
C ILE A 40 -19.77 -18.41 6.36
N MET A 41 -20.24 -19.17 5.36
CA MET A 41 -21.62 -19.63 5.28
C MET A 41 -21.99 -20.51 6.49
N ARG A 42 -21.14 -21.51 6.83
CA ARG A 42 -21.36 -22.39 7.98
C ARG A 42 -21.43 -21.61 9.29
N GLN A 43 -20.50 -20.69 9.52
CA GLN A 43 -20.46 -19.87 10.73
C GLN A 43 -21.70 -18.98 10.86
N ASN A 44 -22.15 -18.36 9.76
CA ASN A 44 -23.38 -17.55 9.76
C ASN A 44 -24.63 -18.39 10.09
N PHE A 45 -24.73 -19.63 9.58
CA PHE A 45 -25.86 -20.51 9.87
C PHE A 45 -25.88 -21.05 11.31
N MET A 46 -24.71 -21.18 11.95
CA MET A 46 -24.64 -21.62 13.34
C MET A 46 -25.21 -20.58 14.32
N GLY A 47 -25.37 -19.31 13.92
CA GLY A 47 -26.00 -18.25 14.72
C GLY A 47 -25.27 -17.90 16.02
N ALA A 48 -24.11 -18.50 16.28
CA ALA A 48 -23.31 -18.32 17.47
C ALA A 48 -21.95 -17.74 17.07
N TYR A 49 -21.76 -16.45 17.32
CA TYR A 49 -20.43 -15.86 17.34
C TYR A 49 -19.74 -16.27 18.63
N GLU A 50 -18.51 -16.77 18.54
CA GLU A 50 -17.71 -17.01 19.74
C GLU A 50 -17.53 -15.71 20.53
N THR A 51 -17.52 -15.80 21.85
CA THR A 51 -17.22 -14.67 22.70
C THR A 51 -15.76 -14.26 22.49
N VAL A 52 -15.56 -13.10 21.86
CA VAL A 52 -14.22 -12.55 21.62
C VAL A 52 -13.63 -12.07 22.94
N ASN A 53 -12.51 -12.64 23.33
CA ASN A 53 -11.76 -12.21 24.50
C ASN A 53 -10.76 -11.11 24.13
N ALA A 54 -10.66 -10.07 24.95
CA ALA A 54 -9.66 -9.02 24.76
C ALA A 54 -8.26 -9.60 24.98
N VAL A 55 -7.42 -9.58 23.95
CA VAL A 55 -6.03 -10.06 24.01
C VAL A 55 -5.00 -8.94 24.23
N VAL A 56 -5.41 -7.69 24.06
CA VAL A 56 -4.58 -6.49 24.27
C VAL A 56 -5.40 -5.34 24.86
N SER A 57 -4.75 -4.49 25.65
CA SER A 57 -5.32 -3.26 26.20
C SER A 57 -5.04 -2.04 25.32
N ILE A 58 -5.78 -0.95 25.53
CA ILE A 58 -5.56 0.33 24.84
C ILE A 58 -4.14 0.86 25.12
N GLU A 59 -3.66 0.72 26.36
CA GLU A 59 -2.31 1.13 26.74
C GLU A 59 -1.24 0.35 25.97
N GLN A 60 -1.43 -0.97 25.79
CA GLN A 60 -0.53 -1.80 24.98
C GLN A 60 -0.53 -1.37 23.51
N ILE A 61 -1.68 -0.98 22.94
CA ILE A 61 -1.77 -0.46 21.56
C ILE A 61 -0.98 0.85 21.43
N LEU A 62 -1.14 1.79 22.36
CA LEU A 62 -0.41 3.07 22.35
C LEU A 62 1.10 2.87 22.53
N SER A 63 1.50 1.93 23.38
CA SER A 63 2.90 1.54 23.54
C SER A 63 3.47 0.90 22.28
N ALA A 64 2.71 0.04 21.60
CA ALA A 64 3.12 -0.55 20.32
C ALA A 64 3.30 0.52 19.23
N GLN A 65 2.41 1.52 19.16
CA GLN A 65 2.57 2.64 18.22
C GLN A 65 3.85 3.45 18.45
N LYS A 66 4.28 3.59 19.71
CA LYS A 66 5.57 4.22 20.05
C LYS A 66 6.74 3.32 19.64
N ALA A 67 6.68 2.03 19.97
CA ALA A 67 7.72 1.06 19.65
C ALA A 67 7.98 0.95 18.14
N VAL A 68 6.93 1.01 17.30
CA VAL A 68 7.08 1.04 15.83
C VAL A 68 7.94 2.22 15.36
N ARG A 69 7.88 3.38 16.02
CA ARG A 69 8.70 4.55 15.63
C ARG A 69 10.18 4.34 15.92
N GLU A 70 10.50 3.52 16.92
CA GLU A 70 11.86 3.18 17.35
C GLU A 70 12.49 2.08 16.49
N VAL A 71 11.72 1.38 15.64
CA VAL A 71 12.27 0.42 14.67
C VAL A 71 13.30 1.13 13.78
N TYR A 72 14.50 0.57 13.73
CA TYR A 72 15.63 1.13 13.01
C TYR A 72 15.43 1.05 11.49
N MET A 73 15.84 2.09 10.78
CA MET A 73 15.88 2.13 9.32
C MET A 73 17.24 2.69 8.91
N ASP A 74 17.96 1.94 8.10
CA ASP A 74 19.27 2.34 7.59
C ASP A 74 19.11 3.38 6.45
N GLU A 75 20.07 4.28 6.30
CA GLU A 75 20.08 5.32 5.26
C GLU A 75 19.93 4.72 3.85
N LYS A 76 20.47 3.52 3.61
CA LYS A 76 20.31 2.83 2.32
C LYS A 76 18.85 2.46 2.03
N ILE A 77 18.09 2.09 3.06
CA ILE A 77 16.65 1.79 2.93
C ILE A 77 15.87 3.09 2.71
N GLU A 78 16.24 4.18 3.39
CA GLU A 78 15.64 5.50 3.15
C GLU A 78 15.87 5.94 1.70
N LYS A 79 17.08 5.78 1.19
CA LYS A 79 17.41 6.05 -0.21
C LYS A 79 16.62 5.16 -1.16
N TYR A 80 16.50 3.86 -0.88
CA TYR A 80 15.68 2.95 -1.69
C TYR A 80 14.21 3.40 -1.77
N ILE A 81 13.61 3.80 -0.64
CA ILE A 81 12.25 4.37 -0.61
C ILE A 81 12.15 5.66 -1.44
N LEU A 82 13.15 6.54 -1.34
CA LEU A 82 13.20 7.76 -2.13
C LEU A 82 13.31 7.46 -3.62
N ASP A 83 14.17 6.53 -4.02
CA ASP A 83 14.34 6.13 -5.41
C ASP A 83 13.02 5.56 -5.98
N LEU A 84 12.32 4.70 -5.23
CA LEU A 84 10.99 4.20 -5.63
C LEU A 84 10.01 5.34 -5.88
N VAL A 85 9.95 6.31 -4.97
CA VAL A 85 9.02 7.44 -5.08
C VAL A 85 9.43 8.40 -6.19
N PHE A 86 10.71 8.69 -6.37
CA PHE A 86 11.19 9.61 -7.40
C PHE A 86 11.10 9.00 -8.79
N ALA A 87 11.23 7.68 -8.94
CA ALA A 87 10.97 6.99 -10.20
C ALA A 87 9.51 7.13 -10.66
N THR A 88 8.54 7.28 -9.74
CA THR A 88 7.16 7.62 -10.15
C THR A 88 7.02 9.04 -10.71
N ARG A 89 7.97 9.94 -10.46
CA ARG A 89 7.91 11.36 -10.86
C ARG A 89 8.81 11.69 -12.05
N TYR A 90 9.97 11.04 -12.08
CA TYR A 90 11.04 11.25 -13.06
C TYR A 90 11.58 9.91 -13.55
N PRO A 91 10.73 9.04 -14.13
CA PRO A 91 11.13 7.69 -14.51
C PRO A 91 12.30 7.67 -15.51
N GLU A 92 12.49 8.73 -16.31
CA GLU A 92 13.63 8.90 -17.20
C GLU A 92 15.01 8.92 -16.49
N LYS A 93 15.04 9.23 -15.19
CA LYS A 93 16.29 9.21 -14.39
C LYS A 93 16.67 7.83 -13.88
N TYR A 94 15.79 6.84 -14.09
CA TYR A 94 15.88 5.49 -13.54
C TYR A 94 15.78 4.42 -14.64
N ASN A 95 16.21 4.72 -15.87
CA ASN A 95 16.11 3.82 -17.04
C ASN A 95 14.67 3.38 -17.39
N LEU A 96 13.66 4.14 -16.96
CA LEU A 96 12.24 3.83 -17.19
C LEU A 96 11.58 4.88 -18.10
N GLU A 97 12.30 5.36 -19.12
CA GLU A 97 11.83 6.41 -20.03
C GLU A 97 10.48 6.07 -20.69
N ASP A 98 10.20 4.78 -20.89
CA ASP A 98 8.94 4.24 -21.42
C ASP A 98 7.73 4.53 -20.52
N LEU A 99 7.94 4.73 -19.20
CA LEU A 99 6.87 5.05 -18.26
C LEU A 99 6.46 6.53 -18.26
N LYS A 100 7.32 7.42 -18.78
CA LYS A 100 7.07 8.87 -18.78
C LYS A 100 5.74 9.27 -19.45
N PRO A 101 5.38 8.78 -20.66
CA PRO A 101 4.09 9.09 -21.27
C PRO A 101 2.89 8.42 -20.58
N LEU A 102 3.13 7.44 -19.71
CA LEU A 102 2.09 6.64 -19.06
C LEU A 102 1.68 7.19 -17.67
N ILE A 103 2.53 8.02 -17.07
CA ILE A 103 2.30 8.60 -15.74
C ILE A 103 1.87 10.07 -15.87
N SER A 104 0.64 10.36 -15.44
CA SER A 104 0.09 11.71 -15.35
C SER A 104 0.69 12.48 -14.17
N PHE A 105 0.78 11.83 -13.00
CA PHE A 105 1.48 12.36 -11.83
C PHE A 105 2.02 11.23 -10.94
N GLY A 106 3.18 11.48 -10.32
CA GLY A 106 3.81 10.56 -9.38
C GLY A 106 3.40 10.76 -7.93
N ALA A 107 3.88 9.87 -7.07
CA ALA A 107 3.53 9.86 -5.65
C ALA A 107 4.00 11.12 -4.93
N SER A 108 3.19 11.68 -4.02
CA SER A 108 3.54 12.87 -3.23
C SER A 108 4.59 12.57 -2.14
N PRO A 109 5.10 13.56 -1.38
CA PRO A 109 5.94 13.31 -0.21
C PRO A 109 5.29 12.39 0.84
N ARG A 110 3.96 12.24 0.82
CA ARG A 110 3.28 11.26 1.69
C ARG A 110 3.57 9.83 1.27
N GLY A 111 3.89 9.58 0.01
CA GLY A 111 4.33 8.27 -0.47
C GLY A 111 5.58 7.79 0.26
N SER A 112 6.62 8.62 0.34
CA SER A 112 7.87 8.24 1.04
C SER A 112 7.68 8.09 2.54
N ILE A 113 6.96 9.03 3.17
CA ILE A 113 6.65 8.95 4.61
C ILE A 113 5.88 7.68 4.94
N ASN A 114 4.83 7.37 4.17
CA ASN A 114 3.97 6.22 4.44
C ASN A 114 4.64 4.90 4.10
N LEU A 115 5.51 4.83 3.09
CA LEU A 115 6.35 3.65 2.83
C LEU A 115 7.26 3.38 4.03
N GLY A 116 7.91 4.42 4.56
CA GLY A 116 8.79 4.27 5.71
C GLY A 116 8.05 3.78 6.96
N ILE A 117 6.89 4.38 7.28
CA ILE A 117 6.06 3.96 8.41
C ILE A 117 5.53 2.53 8.20
N ALA A 118 5.02 2.21 7.00
CA ALA A 118 4.49 0.89 6.68
C ALA A 118 5.56 -0.20 6.79
N ALA A 119 6.77 0.06 6.30
CA ALA A 119 7.89 -0.87 6.38
C ALA A 119 8.32 -1.11 7.85
N LYS A 120 8.38 -0.07 8.68
CA LYS A 120 8.62 -0.20 10.13
C LYS A 120 7.52 -1.01 10.83
N CYS A 121 6.25 -0.76 10.51
CA CYS A 121 5.13 -1.55 11.01
C CYS A 121 5.27 -3.03 10.62
N PHE A 122 5.63 -3.30 9.37
CA PHE A 122 5.76 -4.66 8.86
C PHE A 122 6.91 -5.40 9.56
N ALA A 123 8.08 -4.76 9.70
CA ALA A 123 9.21 -5.29 10.46
C ALA A 123 8.83 -5.62 11.92
N PHE A 124 8.09 -4.70 12.57
CA PHE A 124 7.62 -4.88 13.94
C PHE A 124 6.67 -6.09 14.08
N ILE A 125 5.71 -6.26 13.16
CA ILE A 125 4.80 -7.42 13.12
C ILE A 125 5.59 -8.72 12.89
N LYS A 126 6.67 -8.66 12.09
CA LYS A 126 7.62 -9.76 11.90
C LYS A 126 8.62 -9.93 13.04
N ARG A 127 8.43 -9.21 14.17
CA ARG A 127 9.25 -9.28 15.40
C ARG A 127 10.71 -8.86 15.19
N ARG A 128 10.96 -7.93 14.27
CA ARG A 128 12.28 -7.34 14.02
C ARG A 128 12.32 -5.89 14.49
N GLY A 129 13.47 -5.50 15.04
CA GLY A 129 13.78 -4.12 15.44
C GLY A 129 14.41 -3.27 14.33
N TYR A 130 14.48 -3.78 13.11
CA TYR A 130 15.06 -3.09 11.95
C TYR A 130 14.31 -3.47 10.66
N VAL A 131 14.29 -2.54 9.71
CA VAL A 131 13.69 -2.72 8.39
C VAL A 131 14.67 -3.37 7.41
N VAL A 132 14.16 -4.28 6.58
CA VAL A 132 14.87 -4.85 5.42
C VAL A 132 14.16 -4.45 4.12
N PRO A 133 14.81 -4.51 2.94
CA PRO A 133 14.18 -4.10 1.69
C PRO A 133 12.88 -4.85 1.36
N GLU A 134 12.77 -6.12 1.77
CA GLU A 134 11.57 -6.93 1.58
C GLU A 134 10.36 -6.36 2.31
N ASP A 135 10.55 -5.63 3.41
CA ASP A 135 9.46 -4.97 4.14
C ASP A 135 8.87 -3.82 3.32
N VAL A 136 9.73 -3.08 2.61
CA VAL A 136 9.31 -2.01 1.71
C VAL A 136 8.56 -2.60 0.52
N ARG A 137 9.10 -3.66 -0.09
CA ARG A 137 8.46 -4.38 -1.20
C ARG A 137 7.10 -4.98 -0.80
N ALA A 138 6.97 -5.49 0.42
CA ALA A 138 5.73 -6.08 0.91
C ALA A 138 4.57 -5.07 1.02
N VAL A 139 4.86 -3.78 1.19
CA VAL A 139 3.85 -2.73 1.39
C VAL A 139 3.75 -1.75 0.22
N VAL A 140 4.61 -1.88 -0.79
CA VAL A 140 4.76 -0.88 -1.86
C VAL A 140 3.48 -0.66 -2.66
N HIS A 141 2.77 -1.74 -3.02
CA HIS A 141 1.53 -1.65 -3.78
C HIS A 141 0.43 -0.96 -2.99
N ASP A 142 0.26 -1.30 -1.71
CA ASP A 142 -0.78 -0.72 -0.87
C ASP A 142 -0.54 0.77 -0.62
N VAL A 143 0.72 1.19 -0.56
CA VAL A 143 1.08 2.60 -0.39
C VAL A 143 1.01 3.36 -1.73
N LEU A 144 1.47 2.81 -2.84
CA LEU A 144 1.65 3.59 -4.08
C LEU A 144 0.50 3.51 -5.08
N ARG A 145 -0.35 2.48 -5.06
CA ARG A 145 -1.34 2.24 -6.14
C ARG A 145 -2.35 3.37 -6.36
N HIS A 146 -2.64 4.16 -5.32
CA HIS A 146 -3.52 5.33 -5.36
C HIS A 146 -2.78 6.67 -5.43
N ARG A 147 -1.46 6.63 -5.56
CA ARG A 147 -0.58 7.81 -5.60
C ARG A 147 0.07 8.01 -6.96
N ILE A 148 -0.24 7.14 -7.92
CA ILE A 148 0.24 7.23 -9.30
C ILE A 148 -0.99 7.40 -10.17
N GLY A 149 -1.13 8.57 -10.76
CA GLY A 149 -2.13 8.84 -11.78
C GLY A 149 -1.62 8.36 -13.13
N ILE A 150 -2.44 7.59 -13.84
CA ILE A 150 -2.15 7.14 -15.20
C ILE A 150 -2.69 8.16 -16.22
N THR A 151 -2.09 8.20 -17.40
CA THR A 151 -2.56 9.02 -18.53
C THR A 151 -3.71 8.32 -19.27
N TYR A 152 -4.41 9.06 -20.13
CA TYR A 152 -5.46 8.50 -20.98
C TYR A 152 -4.89 7.45 -21.96
N GLU A 153 -3.68 7.68 -22.44
CA GLU A 153 -2.93 6.75 -23.28
C GLU A 153 -2.67 5.43 -22.54
N ALA A 154 -2.25 5.49 -21.28
CA ALA A 154 -2.07 4.31 -20.44
C ALA A 154 -3.39 3.56 -20.24
N GLU A 155 -4.50 4.26 -20.00
CA GLU A 155 -5.83 3.64 -19.91
C GLU A 155 -6.23 2.94 -21.21
N ALA A 156 -5.99 3.57 -22.37
CA ALA A 156 -6.28 3.00 -23.67
C ALA A 156 -5.45 1.74 -23.96
N GLU A 157 -4.23 1.67 -23.45
CA GLU A 157 -3.33 0.51 -23.52
C GLU A 157 -3.61 -0.55 -22.43
N ASN A 158 -4.61 -0.33 -21.57
CA ASN A 158 -4.93 -1.15 -20.38
C ASN A 158 -3.79 -1.26 -19.37
N ILE A 159 -2.91 -0.26 -19.33
CA ILE A 159 -1.80 -0.20 -18.39
C ILE A 159 -2.30 0.29 -17.04
N THR A 160 -2.03 -0.48 -15.99
CA THR A 160 -2.47 -0.15 -14.63
C THR A 160 -1.37 0.51 -13.80
N SER A 161 -1.76 1.26 -12.76
CA SER A 161 -0.80 1.78 -11.79
C SER A 161 -0.01 0.67 -11.08
N GLU A 162 -0.59 -0.52 -10.94
CA GLU A 162 0.07 -1.69 -10.35
C GLU A 162 1.19 -2.23 -11.25
N GLU A 163 0.98 -2.27 -12.56
CA GLU A 163 2.01 -2.63 -13.54
C GLU A 163 3.17 -1.63 -13.57
N ILE A 164 2.86 -0.33 -13.48
CA ILE A 164 3.87 0.74 -13.36
C ILE A 164 4.69 0.54 -12.09
N ILE A 165 4.06 0.27 -10.94
CA ILE A 165 4.75 -0.01 -9.68
C ILE A 165 5.64 -1.24 -9.81
N ASN A 166 5.15 -2.31 -10.43
CA ASN A 166 5.94 -3.53 -10.66
C ASN A 166 7.19 -3.26 -11.48
N LYS A 167 7.07 -2.51 -12.58
CA LYS A 167 8.22 -2.11 -13.41
C LYS A 167 9.24 -1.32 -12.59
N ILE A 168 8.79 -0.32 -11.83
CA ILE A 168 9.65 0.51 -10.97
C ILE A 168 10.37 -0.34 -9.91
N VAL A 169 9.66 -1.22 -9.21
CA VAL A 169 10.21 -2.07 -8.14
C VAL A 169 11.22 -3.08 -8.67
N ASN A 170 11.05 -3.53 -9.91
CA ASN A 170 11.96 -4.49 -10.54
C ASN A 170 13.23 -3.84 -11.08
N GLU A 171 13.16 -2.58 -11.54
CA GLU A 171 14.32 -1.86 -12.08
C GLU A 171 15.20 -1.26 -10.97
N ILE A 172 14.61 -0.76 -9.90
CA ILE A 172 15.38 -0.10 -8.83
C ILE A 172 16.15 -1.14 -8.01
N GLU A 173 17.47 -0.97 -7.97
CA GLU A 173 18.38 -1.81 -7.23
C GLU A 173 18.06 -1.86 -5.74
N VAL A 174 18.14 -3.08 -5.19
CA VAL A 174 17.96 -3.33 -3.77
C VAL A 174 19.31 -3.11 -3.05
N PRO A 175 19.34 -2.34 -1.94
CA PRO A 175 20.58 -1.98 -1.24
C PRO A 175 21.27 -3.09 -0.44
#